data_AF-A0A1V6B935-F1
#
_entry.id   AF-A0A1V6B935-F1
#
_cell.length_a   1.000
_cell.length_b   1.000
_cell.length_c   1.000
_cell.angle_alpha   90.00
_cell.angle_beta   90.00
_cell.angle_gamma   90.00
#
_symmetry.space_group_name_H-M   'P 1'
#
loop_
_entity.id
_entity.type
_entity.pdbx_description
1 polymer ?
#
loop_
_entity_poly.entity_id
_entity_poly.type
_entity_poly.pdbx_seq_one_letter_code
_entity_poly.pdbx_strand_id
1 'polypeptide(L)'
;MTKKEIVADLFMLVLGTLMHFFYRWSNQNPLVGLVAPVNESVWEHLKLLFFPGLFFLEIELFLFPEKQPSRLISFVLSQSVGLVFIPLAFFAYTGIIGKHFLLIDIAIFIGAVLLTNRLKYRIFDQKKEYPRWTTPFAIMVVLILSGLFEYFSFNAPDWPLFTP
;
A
#
# COMPACT_ATOMS: atom_id res chain seq x y z
N MET A 1 14.84 -14.38 4.99
CA MET A 1 13.55 -13.80 5.38
C MET A 1 13.59 -13.62 6.88
N THR A 2 13.57 -12.40 7.39
CA THR A 2 13.65 -12.15 8.84
C THR A 2 12.29 -12.40 9.50
N LYS A 3 12.24 -12.67 10.81
CA LYS A 3 10.96 -12.82 11.53
C LYS A 3 10.04 -11.60 11.37
N LYS A 4 10.63 -10.39 11.28
CA LYS A 4 9.89 -9.13 11.12
C LYS A 4 9.26 -8.99 9.74
N GLU A 5 9.94 -9.45 8.69
CA GLU A 5 9.39 -9.53 7.34
C GLU A 5 8.14 -10.40 7.30
N ILE A 6 8.22 -11.60 7.88
CA ILE A 6 7.11 -12.56 7.90
C ILE A 6 5.87 -11.97 8.59
N VAL A 7 6.07 -11.33 9.74
CA VAL A 7 4.97 -10.72 10.50
C VAL A 7 4.33 -9.58 9.70
N ALA A 8 5.13 -8.73 9.05
CA ALA A 8 4.63 -7.66 8.19
C ALA A 8 3.87 -8.20 6.97
N ASP A 9 4.42 -9.23 6.31
CA ASP A 9 3.79 -9.88 5.16
C ASP A 9 2.43 -10.46 5.55
N LEU A 10 2.37 -11.26 6.61
CA LEU A 10 1.12 -11.86 7.08
C LEU A 10 0.11 -10.80 7.52
N PHE A 11 0.55 -9.77 8.24
CA PHE A 11 -0.32 -8.68 8.65
C PHE A 11 -0.95 -7.97 7.45
N MET A 12 -0.14 -7.58 6.48
CA MET A 12 -0.61 -6.85 5.29
C MET A 12 -1.49 -7.73 4.40
N LEU A 13 -1.15 -9.00 4.21
CA LEU A 13 -1.95 -9.93 3.41
C LEU A 13 -3.32 -10.17 4.03
N VAL A 14 -3.37 -10.44 5.34
CA VAL A 14 -4.64 -10.69 6.05
C VAL A 14 -5.47 -9.43 6.08
N LEU A 15 -4.90 -8.31 6.52
CA LEU A 15 -5.64 -7.06 6.66
C LEU A 15 -6.08 -6.50 5.30
N GLY A 16 -5.20 -6.52 4.28
CA GLY A 16 -5.57 -6.09 2.93
C GLY A 16 -6.69 -6.94 2.33
N THR A 17 -6.65 -8.26 2.51
CA THR A 17 -7.74 -9.13 2.05
C THR A 17 -9.05 -8.83 2.78
N LEU A 18 -9.01 -8.63 4.10
CA LEU A 18 -10.20 -8.26 4.89
C LEU A 18 -10.73 -6.88 4.51
N MET A 19 -9.85 -5.91 4.26
CA MET A 19 -10.19 -4.54 3.88
C MET A 19 -10.98 -4.47 2.59
N HIS A 20 -10.76 -5.38 1.64
CA HIS A 20 -11.59 -5.49 0.43
C HIS A 20 -13.08 -5.60 0.75
N PHE A 21 -13.44 -6.23 1.87
CA PHE A 21 -14.83 -6.42 2.28
C PHE A 21 -15.38 -5.33 3.22
N PHE A 22 -14.52 -4.55 3.87
CA PHE A 22 -14.92 -3.65 4.96
C PHE A 22 -15.93 -2.58 4.52
N TYR A 23 -15.80 -2.01 3.33
CA TYR A 23 -16.74 -0.99 2.85
C TYR A 23 -18.16 -1.57 2.76
N ARG A 24 -18.30 -2.78 2.22
CA ARG A 24 -19.61 -3.46 2.16
C ARG A 24 -20.10 -3.89 3.54
N TRP A 25 -19.23 -4.46 4.38
CA TRP A 25 -19.59 -4.90 5.73
C TRP A 25 -20.03 -3.75 6.64
N SER A 26 -19.52 -2.55 6.39
CA SER A 26 -19.92 -1.33 7.09
C SER A 26 -21.16 -0.64 6.51
N ASN A 27 -21.90 -1.32 5.62
CA ASN A 27 -23.05 -0.76 4.90
C ASN A 27 -22.67 0.53 4.12
N GLN A 28 -21.54 0.49 3.42
CA GLN A 28 -21.02 1.59 2.59
C GLN A 28 -20.76 2.87 3.38
N ASN A 29 -20.21 2.74 4.60
CA ASN A 29 -19.87 3.90 5.42
C ASN A 29 -18.72 4.70 4.77
N PRO A 30 -18.89 6.01 4.49
CA PRO A 30 -17.86 6.83 3.85
C PRO A 30 -16.53 6.85 4.61
N LEU A 31 -16.55 6.78 5.95
CA LEU A 31 -15.34 6.75 6.77
C LEU A 31 -14.51 5.48 6.51
N VAL A 32 -15.18 4.36 6.25
CA VAL A 32 -14.51 3.11 5.89
C VAL A 32 -13.98 3.20 4.47
N GLY A 33 -14.68 3.88 3.57
CA GLY A 33 -14.25 4.14 2.19
C GLY A 33 -12.97 4.99 2.07
N LEU A 34 -12.57 5.70 3.13
CA LEU A 34 -11.27 6.40 3.16
C LEU A 34 -10.10 5.42 3.06
N VAL A 35 -10.23 4.24 3.67
CA VAL A 35 -9.14 3.25 3.76
C VAL A 35 -9.43 1.97 2.98
N ALA A 36 -10.70 1.63 2.76
CA ALA A 36 -11.13 0.46 2.02
C ALA A 36 -11.55 0.82 0.58
N PRO A 37 -11.46 -0.14 -0.37
CA PRO A 37 -11.92 0.08 -1.73
C PRO A 37 -13.43 0.34 -1.76
N VAL A 38 -13.85 1.39 -2.47
CA VAL A 38 -15.28 1.71 -2.68
C VAL A 38 -15.86 1.16 -3.98
N ASN A 39 -15.00 0.73 -4.90
CA ASN A 39 -15.31 0.07 -6.16
C ASN A 39 -14.16 -0.89 -6.55
N GLU A 40 -14.26 -1.55 -7.70
CA GLU A 40 -13.27 -2.56 -8.16
C GLU A 40 -12.19 -1.98 -9.10
N SER A 41 -12.05 -0.65 -9.19
CA SER A 41 -10.97 -0.05 -9.97
C SER A 41 -9.60 -0.37 -9.37
N VAL A 42 -8.58 -0.39 -10.24
CA VAL A 42 -7.19 -0.63 -9.82
C VAL A 42 -6.76 0.39 -8.76
N TRP A 43 -7.17 1.65 -8.89
CA TRP A 43 -6.91 2.70 -7.90
C TRP A 43 -7.39 2.33 -6.50
N GLU A 44 -8.61 1.81 -6.39
CA GLU A 44 -9.18 1.40 -5.10
C GLU A 44 -8.45 0.16 -4.54
N HIS A 45 -8.01 -0.77 -5.38
CA HIS A 45 -7.21 -1.91 -4.92
C HIS A 45 -5.82 -1.52 -4.40
N LEU A 46 -5.24 -0.40 -4.84
CA LEU A 46 -3.97 0.10 -4.29
C LEU A 46 -4.06 0.41 -2.79
N LYS A 47 -5.25 0.77 -2.29
CA LYS A 47 -5.50 0.98 -0.85
C LYS A 47 -5.20 -0.26 -0.03
N LEU A 48 -5.42 -1.46 -0.59
CA LEU A 48 -5.17 -2.75 0.06
C LEU A 48 -3.69 -3.02 0.31
N LEU A 49 -2.79 -2.35 -0.41
CA LEU A 49 -1.36 -2.37 -0.12
C LEU A 49 -0.98 -1.25 0.84
N PHE A 50 -1.39 -0.02 0.53
CA PHE A 50 -0.92 1.18 1.21
C PHE A 50 -1.38 1.25 2.67
N PHE A 51 -2.68 1.12 2.94
CA PHE A 51 -3.21 1.32 4.29
C PHE A 51 -2.81 0.22 5.27
N PRO A 52 -2.85 -1.08 4.92
CA PRO A 52 -2.26 -2.11 5.78
C PRO A 52 -0.77 -1.87 6.04
N GLY A 53 -0.02 -1.41 5.04
CA GLY A 53 1.37 -1.00 5.22
C GLY A 53 1.52 0.16 6.20
N LEU A 54 0.68 1.19 6.08
CA LEU A 54 0.70 2.38 6.94
C LEU A 54 0.36 2.03 8.38
N PHE A 55 -0.68 1.24 8.62
CA PHE A 55 -1.02 0.77 9.97
C PHE A 55 0.12 -0.07 10.58
N PHE A 56 0.78 -0.90 9.78
CA PHE A 56 1.94 -1.64 10.27
C PHE A 56 3.12 -0.71 10.60
N LEU A 57 3.37 0.32 9.79
CA LEU A 57 4.37 1.34 10.09
C LEU A 57 4.07 2.07 11.41
N GLU A 58 2.82 2.44 11.66
CA GLU A 58 2.40 3.07 12.92
C GLU A 58 2.67 2.16 14.13
N ILE A 59 2.35 0.87 14.02
CA ILE A 59 2.69 -0.14 15.04
C ILE A 59 4.20 -0.19 15.26
N GLU A 60 4.99 -0.21 14.18
CA GLU A 60 6.45 -0.23 14.27
C GLU A 60 7.03 1.03 14.93
N LEU A 61 6.49 2.21 14.63
CA LEU A 61 6.91 3.49 15.22
C LEU A 61 6.52 3.59 16.69
N PHE A 62 5.36 3.05 17.07
CA PHE A 62 4.91 2.98 18.46
C PHE A 62 5.79 2.04 19.30
N LEU A 63 6.09 0.83 18.80
CA LEU A 63 6.91 -0.15 19.51
C LEU A 63 8.41 0.19 19.52
N PHE A 64 8.88 0.87 18.48
CA PHE A 64 10.31 1.17 18.28
C PHE A 64 10.49 2.62 17.81
N PRO A 65 10.33 3.60 18.72
CA PRO A 65 10.48 5.01 18.38
C PRO A 65 11.93 5.37 17.99
N GLU A 66 12.90 4.59 18.44
CA GLU A 66 14.29 4.74 18.00
C GLU A 66 14.39 4.42 16.50
N LYS A 67 14.92 5.37 15.70
CA LYS A 67 15.07 5.31 14.23
C LYS A 67 13.81 5.65 13.40
N GLN A 68 12.94 6.53 13.88
CA GLN A 68 11.80 7.03 13.07
C GLN A 68 12.18 7.49 11.64
N PRO A 69 13.25 8.28 11.42
CA PRO A 69 13.59 8.77 10.08
C PRO A 69 13.84 7.61 9.10
N SER A 70 14.66 6.64 9.48
CA SER A 70 14.96 5.49 8.63
C SER A 70 13.74 4.61 8.37
N ARG A 71 12.85 4.40 9.37
CA ARG A 71 11.60 3.65 9.18
C ARG A 71 10.67 4.33 8.18
N LEU A 72 10.41 5.63 8.38
CA LEU A 72 9.54 6.41 7.49
C LEU A 72 10.07 6.47 6.06
N ILE A 73 11.37 6.71 5.88
CA ILE A 73 11.98 6.74 4.54
C ILE A 73 11.92 5.37 3.87
N SER A 74 12.24 4.30 4.62
CA SER A 74 12.16 2.94 4.07
C SER A 74 10.74 2.58 3.64
N PHE A 75 9.74 2.98 4.44
CA PHE A 75 8.32 2.82 4.12
C PHE A 75 7.96 3.57 2.83
N VAL A 76 8.18 4.89 2.77
CA VAL A 76 7.81 5.73 1.62
C VAL A 76 8.41 5.18 0.32
N LEU A 77 9.71 4.88 0.32
CA LEU A 77 10.38 4.36 -0.87
C LEU A 77 9.82 2.99 -1.28
N SER A 78 9.64 2.07 -0.32
CA SER A 78 9.15 0.74 -0.61
C SER A 78 7.69 0.72 -1.09
N GLN A 79 6.82 1.51 -0.45
CA GLN A 79 5.40 1.58 -0.79
C GLN A 79 5.21 2.23 -2.15
N SER A 80 5.99 3.25 -2.47
CA SER A 80 5.96 3.86 -3.80
C SER A 80 6.28 2.83 -4.90
N VAL A 81 7.24 1.95 -4.66
CA VAL A 81 7.55 0.84 -5.59
C VAL A 81 6.37 -0.12 -5.73
N GLY A 82 5.75 -0.54 -4.63
CA GLY A 82 4.58 -1.42 -4.67
C GLY A 82 3.37 -0.79 -5.36
N LEU A 83 3.11 0.49 -5.11
CA LEU A 83 2.03 1.28 -5.73
C LEU A 83 2.21 1.44 -7.24
N VAL A 84 3.44 1.48 -7.73
CA VAL A 84 3.74 1.50 -9.17
C VAL A 84 3.73 0.07 -9.75
N PHE A 85 4.19 -0.92 -8.98
CA PHE A 85 4.25 -2.30 -9.42
C PHE A 85 2.85 -2.88 -9.72
N ILE A 86 1.85 -2.63 -8.85
CA ILE A 86 0.51 -3.21 -9.03
C ILE A 86 -0.11 -2.80 -10.38
N PRO A 87 -0.24 -1.51 -10.74
CA PRO A 87 -0.85 -1.11 -12.01
C PRO A 87 -0.01 -1.57 -13.20
N LEU A 88 1.32 -1.50 -13.12
CA LEU A 88 2.18 -1.97 -14.20
C LEU A 88 1.98 -3.46 -14.47
N ALA A 89 1.97 -4.29 -13.42
CA ALA A 89 1.75 -5.73 -13.56
C ALA A 89 0.34 -6.03 -14.08
N PHE A 90 -0.68 -5.36 -13.54
CA PHE A 90 -2.08 -5.52 -13.93
C PHE A 90 -2.30 -5.17 -15.41
N PHE A 91 -1.90 -3.97 -15.83
CA PHE A 91 -2.10 -3.52 -17.21
C PHE A 91 -1.20 -4.25 -18.21
N ALA A 92 0.00 -4.70 -17.80
CA ALA A 92 0.83 -5.53 -18.65
C ALA A 92 0.15 -6.86 -18.96
N TYR A 93 -0.34 -7.59 -17.94
CA TYR A 93 -0.92 -8.91 -18.17
C TYR A 93 -2.29 -8.82 -18.87
N THR A 94 -3.14 -7.88 -18.46
CA THR A 94 -4.46 -7.69 -19.09
C THR A 94 -4.32 -7.18 -20.52
N GLY A 95 -3.33 -6.34 -20.81
CA GLY A 95 -3.02 -5.90 -22.18
C GLY A 95 -2.54 -7.03 -23.08
N ILE A 96 -1.81 -8.01 -22.55
CA ILE A 96 -1.34 -9.19 -23.30
C ILE A 96 -2.49 -10.20 -23.53
N ILE A 97 -3.30 -10.45 -22.51
CA ILE A 97 -4.32 -11.53 -22.52
C ILE A 97 -5.67 -11.03 -23.06
N GLY A 98 -5.98 -9.74 -22.91
CA GLY A 98 -7.25 -9.12 -23.29
C GLY A 98 -8.37 -9.28 -22.26
N LYS A 99 -8.11 -9.88 -21.09
CA LYS A 99 -9.07 -10.01 -19.97
C LYS A 99 -8.38 -10.13 -18.61
N HIS A 100 -9.10 -9.82 -17.55
CA HIS A 100 -8.64 -9.96 -16.17
C HIS A 100 -8.93 -11.37 -15.61
N PHE A 101 -8.14 -11.78 -14.62
CA PHE A 101 -8.30 -13.05 -13.92
C PHE A 101 -7.99 -12.87 -12.43
N LEU A 102 -8.99 -13.14 -11.58
CA LEU A 102 -8.89 -12.99 -10.13
C LEU A 102 -7.64 -13.66 -9.52
N LEU A 103 -7.28 -14.87 -9.98
CA LEU A 103 -6.09 -15.58 -9.48
C LEU A 103 -4.79 -14.82 -9.76
N ILE A 104 -4.68 -14.16 -10.92
CA ILE A 104 -3.52 -13.34 -11.28
C ILE A 104 -3.52 -12.06 -10.45
N ASP A 105 -4.68 -11.44 -10.25
CA ASP A 105 -4.81 -10.21 -9.44
C ASP A 105 -4.39 -10.45 -7.98
N ILE A 106 -4.84 -11.56 -7.39
CA ILE A 106 -4.39 -11.99 -6.05
C ILE A 106 -2.88 -12.26 -6.04
N ALA A 107 -2.34 -12.91 -7.07
CA ALA A 107 -0.90 -13.16 -7.14
C ALA A 107 -0.08 -11.86 -7.27
N ILE A 108 -0.59 -10.87 -8.01
CA ILE A 108 0.01 -9.53 -8.10
C ILE A 108 -0.02 -8.84 -6.75
N PHE A 109 -1.15 -8.87 -6.05
CA PHE A 109 -1.26 -8.30 -4.71
C PHE A 109 -0.27 -8.96 -3.73
N ILE A 110 -0.20 -10.29 -3.69
CA ILE A 110 0.76 -11.01 -2.85
C ILE A 110 2.19 -10.63 -3.24
N GLY A 111 2.51 -10.62 -4.53
CA GLY A 111 3.81 -10.21 -5.04
C GLY A 111 4.18 -8.79 -4.64
N ALA A 112 3.24 -7.86 -4.68
CA ALA A 112 3.43 -6.46 -4.29
C ALA A 112 3.72 -6.31 -2.78
N VAL A 113 3.00 -7.04 -1.92
CA VAL A 113 3.26 -7.05 -0.47
C VAL A 113 4.67 -7.58 -0.19
N LEU A 114 5.03 -8.72 -0.77
CA LEU A 114 6.35 -9.32 -0.58
C LEU A 114 7.46 -8.39 -1.09
N LEU A 115 7.33 -7.84 -2.31
CA LEU A 115 8.28 -6.91 -2.90
C LEU A 115 8.49 -5.69 -2.00
N THR A 116 7.39 -5.07 -1.57
CA THR A 116 7.39 -3.87 -0.73
C THR A 116 8.07 -4.13 0.61
N ASN A 117 7.68 -5.20 1.32
CA ASN A 117 8.28 -5.51 2.61
C ASN A 117 9.76 -5.89 2.49
N ARG A 118 10.15 -6.69 1.49
CA ARG A 118 11.57 -7.00 1.28
C ARG A 118 12.38 -5.75 1.01
N LEU A 119 11.86 -4.84 0.19
CA LEU A 119 12.54 -3.58 -0.09
C LEU A 119 12.62 -2.69 1.16
N LYS A 120 11.52 -2.58 1.92
CA LYS A 120 11.45 -1.82 3.18
C LYS A 120 12.55 -2.26 4.14
N TYR A 121 12.58 -3.55 4.48
CA TYR A 121 13.55 -4.07 5.45
C TYR A 121 14.98 -4.06 4.91
N ARG A 122 15.18 -4.26 3.60
CA ARG A 122 16.51 -4.10 2.98
C ARG A 122 17.03 -2.67 3.10
N ILE A 123 16.18 -1.66 2.86
CA ILE A 123 16.57 -0.24 3.01
C ILE A 123 16.83 0.08 4.48
N PHE A 124 15.98 -0.42 5.39
CA PHE A 124 16.14 -0.20 6.82
C PHE A 124 17.42 -0.84 7.39
N ASP A 125 17.74 -2.07 6.97
CA ASP A 125 18.89 -2.84 7.46
C ASP A 125 20.23 -2.36 6.90
N GLN A 126 20.25 -1.48 5.89
CA GLN A 126 21.46 -0.77 5.46
C GLN A 126 22.05 0.14 6.55
N LYS A 127 21.33 0.35 7.67
CA LYS A 127 21.75 1.20 8.80
C LYS A 127 22.14 2.63 8.38
N LYS A 128 21.64 3.09 7.23
CA LYS A 128 21.81 4.46 6.79
C LYS A 128 21.08 5.38 7.76
N GLU A 129 21.82 6.31 8.34
CA GLU A 129 21.25 7.35 9.18
C GLU A 129 20.67 8.44 8.29
N TYR A 130 19.38 8.69 8.45
CA TYR A 130 18.71 9.81 7.80
C TYR A 130 18.62 10.97 8.81
N PRO A 131 19.00 12.19 8.42
CA PRO A 131 18.86 13.36 9.27
C PRO A 131 17.42 13.55 9.75
N ARG A 132 17.21 14.03 10.99
CA ARG A 132 15.85 14.24 11.54
C ARG A 132 14.95 15.14 10.68
N TRP A 133 15.53 16.05 9.90
CA TRP A 133 14.76 16.92 9.00
C TRP A 133 14.11 16.18 7.82
N THR A 134 14.48 14.93 7.54
CA THR A 134 13.81 14.13 6.49
C THR A 134 12.46 13.57 6.95
N THR A 135 12.23 13.47 8.26
CA THR A 135 10.97 13.00 8.85
C THR A 135 9.74 13.79 8.37
N PRO A 136 9.70 15.15 8.49
CA PRO A 136 8.54 15.90 8.02
C PRO A 136 8.29 15.72 6.52
N PHE A 137 9.34 15.56 5.70
CA PHE A 137 9.19 15.29 4.27
C PHE A 137 8.54 13.92 4.03
N ALA A 138 8.99 12.87 4.73
CA ALA A 138 8.37 11.55 4.61
C ALA A 138 6.90 11.55 5.05
N ILE A 139 6.59 12.24 6.15
CA ILE A 139 5.20 12.42 6.62
C ILE A 139 4.37 13.16 5.57
N MET A 140 4.90 14.25 5.01
CA MET A 140 4.23 15.01 3.95
C MET A 140 3.91 14.11 2.74
N VAL A 141 4.84 13.25 2.31
CA VAL A 141 4.57 12.30 1.22
C VAL A 141 3.46 11.32 1.57
N VAL A 142 3.44 10.77 2.78
CA VAL A 142 2.36 9.89 3.25
C VAL A 142 1.01 10.62 3.23
N LEU A 143 0.97 11.85 3.76
CA LEU A 143 -0.26 12.66 3.79
C LEU A 143 -0.75 13.01 2.37
N ILE A 144 0.16 13.34 1.46
CA ILE A 144 -0.19 13.58 0.06
C ILE A 144 -0.77 12.31 -0.57
N LEU A 145 -0.13 11.15 -0.38
CA LEU A 145 -0.64 9.88 -0.93
C LEU A 145 -2.02 9.53 -0.36
N SER A 146 -2.24 9.67 0.95
CA SER A 146 -3.55 9.48 1.57
C SER A 146 -4.59 10.44 0.99
N GLY A 147 -4.26 11.74 0.87
CA GLY A 147 -5.16 12.74 0.30
C GLY A 147 -5.46 12.50 -1.18
N LEU A 148 -4.51 11.98 -1.95
CA LEU A 148 -4.74 11.58 -3.34
C LEU A 148 -5.73 10.41 -3.41
N PHE A 149 -5.58 9.39 -2.54
CA PHE A 149 -6.54 8.28 -2.46
C PHE A 149 -7.95 8.80 -2.27
N GLU A 150 -8.16 9.65 -1.28
CA GLU A 150 -9.46 10.26 -0.98
C GLU A 150 -9.98 11.10 -2.16
N TYR A 151 -9.14 12.00 -2.69
CA TYR A 151 -9.55 12.89 -3.77
C TYR A 151 -10.00 12.11 -5.01
N PHE A 152 -9.22 11.13 -5.46
CA PHE A 152 -9.53 10.37 -6.67
C PHE A 152 -10.59 9.27 -6.47
N SER A 153 -10.84 8.83 -5.24
CA SER A 153 -12.01 7.98 -4.95
C SER A 153 -13.34 8.69 -5.27
N PHE A 154 -13.40 10.02 -5.08
CA PHE A 154 -14.61 10.80 -5.30
C PHE A 154 -14.57 11.67 -6.57
N ASN A 155 -13.38 11.92 -7.13
CA ASN A 155 -13.15 12.75 -8.32
C ASN A 155 -12.30 11.99 -9.36
N ALA A 156 -12.65 10.73 -9.61
CA ALA A 156 -11.96 9.85 -10.55
C ALA A 156 -11.96 10.45 -11.97
N PRO A 157 -10.79 10.63 -12.62
CA PRO A 157 -10.74 10.99 -14.04
C PRO A 157 -11.14 9.79 -14.90
N ASP A 158 -11.55 10.06 -16.14
CA ASP A 158 -11.85 9.02 -17.13
C ASP A 158 -10.56 8.38 -17.67
N TRP A 159 -9.97 7.51 -16.86
CA TRP A 159 -8.71 6.82 -17.17
C TRP A 159 -8.75 5.38 -16.64
N PRO A 160 -8.13 4.41 -17.33
CA PRO A 160 -8.26 2.98 -17.00
C PRO A 160 -7.90 2.61 -15.55
N LEU A 161 -7.04 3.39 -14.90
CA LEU A 161 -6.66 3.19 -13.50
C LEU A 161 -7.84 3.35 -12.53
N PHE A 162 -8.81 4.21 -12.88
CA PHE A 162 -9.93 4.60 -12.02
C PHE A 162 -11.26 3.99 -12.49
N THR A 163 -11.26 3.28 -13.62
CA THR A 163 -12.45 2.60 -14.13
C THR A 163 -12.62 1.23 -13.45
N PRO A 164 -13.81 0.89 -12.91
CA PRO A 164 -14.09 -0.43 -12.34
C PRO A 164 -14.14 -1.56 -13.40
#